data_AF-A0A1Z9C3Y2-F1
#
_entry.id   AF-A0A1Z9C3Y2-F1
#
_cell.length_a   1.000
_cell.length_b   1.000
_cell.length_c   1.000
_cell.angle_alpha   90.00
_cell.angle_beta   90.00
_cell.angle_gamma   90.00
#
_symmetry.space_group_name_H-M   'P 1'
#
loop_
_entity.id
_entity.type
_entity.pdbx_description
1 polymer ?
#
loop_
_entity_poly.entity_id
_entity_poly.type
_entity_poly.pdbx_seq_one_letter_code
_entity_poly.pdbx_strand_id
1 'polypeptide(L)'
;MKTVRIREKIKKFLGDRPRNTAEILEHINSTMRHGTTSQQLGNVLSKDKDIVKVGYIKRSGILSGGYDICEWATRIWVEDNCPGWKEGTPIIIDQQGNITMGDSLSKN
;
A
#
# COMPACT_ATOMS: atom_id res chain seq x y z
N MET A 1 -13.13 -17.90 0.09
CA MET A 1 -11.90 -18.73 0.15
C MET A 1 -10.71 -18.12 -0.61
N LYS A 2 -10.80 -17.70 -1.89
CA LYS A 2 -9.64 -17.14 -2.63
C LYS A 2 -9.17 -15.77 -2.11
N THR A 3 -10.10 -14.84 -1.86
CA THR A 3 -9.77 -13.49 -1.38
C THR A 3 -9.18 -13.48 0.04
N VAL A 4 -9.61 -14.40 0.90
CA VAL A 4 -9.08 -14.55 2.27
C VAL A 4 -7.59 -14.93 2.23
N ARG A 5 -7.24 -15.95 1.43
CA ARG A 5 -5.84 -16.37 1.25
C ARG A 5 -4.96 -15.27 0.68
N ILE A 6 -5.46 -14.50 -0.29
CA ILE A 6 -4.72 -13.34 -0.84
C ILE A 6 -4.46 -12.32 0.26
N ARG A 7 -5.47 -11.96 1.07
CA ARG A 7 -5.34 -10.99 2.16
C ARG A 7 -4.31 -11.40 3.20
N GLU A 8 -4.35 -12.64 3.68
CA GLU A 8 -3.37 -13.17 4.63
C GLU A 8 -1.95 -13.08 4.08
N LYS A 9 -1.78 -13.42 2.79
CA LYS A 9 -0.48 -13.38 2.12
C LYS A 9 0.04 -11.94 1.96
N ILE A 10 -0.84 -11.01 1.63
CA ILE A 10 -0.51 -9.57 1.57
C ILE A 10 -0.11 -9.07 2.96
N LYS A 11 -0.89 -9.36 4.02
CA LYS A 11 -0.57 -8.92 5.39
C LYS A 11 0.77 -9.44 5.86
N LYS A 12 1.09 -10.70 5.56
CA LYS A 12 2.40 -11.28 5.85
C LYS A 12 3.53 -10.56 5.08
N PHE A 13 3.30 -10.22 3.81
CA PHE A 13 4.27 -9.51 2.99
C PHE A 13 4.47 -8.05 3.40
N LEU A 14 3.44 -7.42 3.98
CA LEU A 14 3.47 -6.05 4.52
C LEU A 14 3.92 -5.97 5.99
N GLY A 15 4.35 -7.08 6.60
CA GLY A 15 4.67 -7.15 8.02
C GLY A 15 5.96 -6.41 8.42
N ASP A 16 6.89 -6.22 7.49
CA ASP A 16 8.21 -5.65 7.73
C ASP A 16 8.28 -4.12 7.45
N ARG A 17 7.70 -3.68 6.34
CA ARG A 17 7.63 -2.27 5.92
C ARG A 17 6.50 -2.07 4.88
N PRO A 18 6.08 -0.83 4.62
CA PRO A 18 5.14 -0.53 3.55
C PRO A 18 5.67 -0.97 2.19
N ARG A 19 4.76 -1.33 1.28
CA ARG A 19 5.06 -1.73 -0.10
C ARG A 19 4.12 -1.01 -1.06
N ASN A 20 4.61 -0.73 -2.26
CA ASN A 20 3.75 -0.19 -3.31
C ASN A 20 2.91 -1.28 -3.99
N THR A 21 1.85 -0.88 -4.70
CA THR A 21 0.94 -1.81 -5.38
C THR A 21 1.66 -2.76 -6.35
N ALA A 22 2.74 -2.33 -7.00
CA ALA A 22 3.49 -3.15 -7.96
C ALA A 22 4.30 -4.26 -7.26
N GLU A 23 5.00 -3.92 -6.17
CA GLU A 23 5.73 -4.91 -5.34
C GLU A 23 4.77 -5.98 -4.81
N ILE A 24 3.58 -5.57 -4.35
CA ILE A 24 2.57 -6.51 -3.84
C ILE A 24 2.04 -7.39 -4.97
N LEU A 25 1.77 -6.82 -6.15
CA LEU A 25 1.29 -7.56 -7.31
C LEU A 25 2.30 -8.63 -7.75
N GLU A 26 3.57 -8.26 -7.84
CA GLU A 26 4.65 -9.17 -8.19
C GLU A 26 4.78 -10.29 -7.15
N HIS A 27 4.76 -9.96 -5.85
CA HIS A 27 4.80 -10.96 -4.79
C HIS A 27 3.63 -11.95 -4.90
N ILE A 28 2.43 -11.46 -5.12
CA ILE A 28 1.22 -12.29 -5.21
C ILE A 28 1.24 -13.18 -6.45
N ASN A 29 1.66 -12.64 -7.60
CA ASN A 29 1.66 -13.39 -8.86
C ASN A 29 2.82 -14.41 -8.94
N SER A 30 3.95 -14.15 -8.30
CA SER A 30 5.08 -15.09 -8.24
C SER A 30 4.86 -16.27 -7.28
N THR A 31 3.90 -16.16 -6.37
CA THR A 31 3.72 -17.13 -5.27
C THR A 31 2.35 -17.83 -5.28
N MET A 32 1.52 -17.60 -6.30
CA MET A 32 0.23 -18.25 -6.47
C MET A 32 0.11 -18.84 -7.87
N ARG A 33 -0.55 -20.02 -7.98
CA ARG A 33 -0.83 -20.67 -9.27
C ARG A 33 -1.64 -19.81 -10.24
N HIS A 34 -2.58 -19.03 -9.70
CA HIS A 34 -3.38 -18.09 -10.46
C HIS A 34 -3.27 -16.72 -9.79
N GLY A 35 -2.56 -15.81 -10.44
CA GLY A 35 -2.37 -14.45 -9.98
C GLY A 35 -3.66 -13.61 -9.96
N THR A 36 -3.47 -12.30 -9.84
CA THR A 36 -4.50 -11.27 -9.88
C THR A 36 -4.05 -10.14 -10.81
N THR A 37 -4.99 -9.30 -11.23
CA THR A 37 -4.66 -8.03 -11.91
C THR A 37 -4.40 -6.92 -10.90
N SER A 38 -3.71 -5.86 -11.33
CA SER A 38 -3.48 -4.65 -10.51
C SER A 38 -4.79 -4.03 -10.02
N GLN A 39 -5.81 -3.96 -10.89
CA GLN A 39 -7.13 -3.43 -10.54
C GLN A 39 -7.84 -4.28 -9.50
N GLN A 40 -7.83 -5.61 -9.66
CA GLN A 40 -8.41 -6.53 -8.68
C GLN A 40 -7.66 -6.46 -7.35
N LEU A 41 -6.32 -6.34 -7.39
CA LEU A 41 -5.49 -6.17 -6.20
C LEU A 41 -5.83 -4.87 -5.46
N GLY A 42 -5.93 -3.74 -6.18
CA GLY A 42 -6.33 -2.46 -5.59
C GLY A 42 -7.68 -2.55 -4.88
N ASN A 43 -8.66 -3.24 -5.47
CA ASN A 43 -9.95 -3.49 -4.84
C ASN A 43 -9.85 -4.37 -3.58
N VAL A 44 -8.93 -5.33 -3.54
CA VAL A 44 -8.70 -6.17 -2.36
C VAL A 44 -8.09 -5.34 -1.22
N LEU A 45 -7.07 -4.54 -1.54
CA LEU A 45 -6.34 -3.68 -0.60
C LEU A 45 -7.28 -2.64 0.02
N SER A 46 -8.02 -1.89 -0.80
CA SER A 46 -8.94 -0.84 -0.33
C SER A 46 -10.12 -1.36 0.51
N LYS A 47 -10.46 -2.65 0.44
CA LYS A 47 -11.58 -3.25 1.17
C LYS A 47 -11.17 -3.96 2.46
N ASP A 48 -9.87 -4.14 2.72
CA ASP A 48 -9.39 -4.79 3.93
C ASP A 48 -9.10 -3.74 5.00
N LYS A 49 -9.81 -3.78 6.13
CA LYS A 49 -9.71 -2.76 7.20
C LYS A 49 -8.36 -2.79 7.93
N ASP A 50 -7.63 -3.89 7.82
CA ASP A 50 -6.34 -4.07 8.47
C ASP A 50 -5.18 -3.62 7.56
N ILE A 51 -5.49 -3.20 6.33
CA ILE A 51 -4.53 -2.66 5.36
C ILE A 51 -4.93 -1.21 5.08
N VAL A 52 -3.98 -0.30 5.23
CA VAL A 52 -4.20 1.13 5.04
C VAL A 52 -3.33 1.66 3.90
N LYS A 53 -3.89 2.57 3.10
CA LYS A 53 -3.12 3.32 2.12
C LYS A 53 -2.35 4.40 2.86
N VAL A 54 -1.03 4.29 2.87
CA VAL A 54 -0.13 5.17 3.63
C VAL A 54 0.58 6.19 2.74
N GLY A 55 0.50 6.05 1.42
CA GLY A 55 1.15 7.00 0.51
C GLY A 55 0.64 6.87 -0.91
N TYR A 56 0.94 7.87 -1.73
CA TYR A 56 0.86 7.74 -3.18
C TYR A 56 1.79 8.72 -3.89
N ILE A 57 2.18 8.34 -5.10
CA ILE A 57 2.86 9.19 -6.07
C ILE A 57 1.95 9.30 -7.28
N LYS A 58 1.47 10.52 -7.56
CA LYS A 58 0.73 10.83 -8.79
C LYS A 58 1.73 11.12 -9.90
N ARG A 59 1.80 10.27 -10.90
CA ARG A 59 2.57 10.50 -12.12
C ARG A 59 1.63 10.99 -13.20
N SER A 60 1.97 12.11 -13.84
CA SER A 60 1.27 12.61 -15.01
C SER A 60 2.28 13.14 -16.00
N GLY A 61 2.13 12.76 -17.27
CA GLY A 61 3.01 13.19 -18.34
C GLY A 61 2.31 13.12 -19.69
N ILE A 62 2.71 13.99 -20.61
CA ILE A 62 2.12 14.08 -21.97
C ILE A 62 2.24 12.76 -22.74
N LEU A 63 3.28 11.97 -22.47
CA LEU A 63 3.53 10.67 -23.11
C LEU A 63 2.99 9.48 -22.31
N SER A 64 3.10 9.52 -20.98
CA SER A 64 2.79 8.38 -20.11
C SER A 64 1.34 8.32 -19.65
N GLY A 65 0.55 9.37 -19.90
CA GLY A 65 -0.74 9.56 -19.25
C GLY A 65 -0.60 9.78 -17.74
N GLY A 66 -1.74 9.81 -17.05
CA GLY A 66 -1.84 9.95 -15.59
C GLY A 66 -2.06 8.61 -14.89
N TYR A 67 -1.26 8.29 -13.88
CA TYR A 67 -1.47 7.13 -13.01
C TYR A 67 -0.93 7.38 -11.60
N ASP A 68 -1.51 6.67 -10.62
CA ASP A 68 -1.08 6.73 -9.23
C ASP A 68 -0.34 5.46 -8.84
N ILE A 69 0.83 5.61 -8.20
CA ILE A 69 1.51 4.53 -7.49
C ILE A 69 1.09 4.66 -6.03
N CYS A 70 0.34 3.69 -5.51
CA CYS A 70 -0.11 3.71 -4.11
C CYS A 70 0.82 2.87 -3.24
N GLU A 71 1.03 3.31 -2.00
CA GLU A 71 1.75 2.58 -0.95
C GLU A 71 0.80 2.12 0.15
N TRP A 72 1.08 0.92 0.66
CA TRP A 72 0.21 0.20 1.59
C TRP A 72 1.01 -0.36 2.76
N ALA A 73 0.41 -0.36 3.93
CA ALA A 73 0.95 -0.97 5.14
C ALA A 73 -0.15 -1.70 5.91
N THR A 74 0.24 -2.60 6.80
CA THR A 74 -0.72 -3.11 7.80
C THR A 74 -0.98 -2.04 8.85
N ARG A 75 -2.19 -2.03 9.41
CA ARG A 75 -2.55 -1.11 10.49
C ARG A 75 -1.65 -1.30 11.72
N ILE A 76 -1.32 -2.54 12.04
CA ILE A 76 -0.38 -2.90 13.11
C ILE A 76 0.99 -2.25 12.86
N TRP A 77 1.55 -2.41 11.66
CA TRP A 77 2.84 -1.79 11.32
C TRP A 77 2.80 -0.27 11.50
N VAL A 78 1.70 0.38 11.09
CA VAL A 78 1.54 1.83 11.25
C VAL A 78 1.44 2.22 12.72
N GLU A 79 0.68 1.49 13.54
CA GLU A 79 0.56 1.75 14.97
C GLU A 79 1.91 1.61 15.70
N ASP A 80 2.71 0.61 15.33
CA ASP A 80 4.02 0.35 15.94
C ASP A 80 5.10 1.37 15.53
N ASN A 81 5.04 1.88 14.29
CA ASN A 81 6.12 2.70 13.72
C ASN A 81 5.77 4.19 13.60
N CYS A 82 4.48 4.53 13.61
CA CYS A 82 3.96 5.87 13.34
C CYS A 82 2.92 6.26 14.41
N PRO A 83 3.32 6.41 15.69
CA PRO A 83 2.40 6.73 16.76
C PRO A 83 1.70 8.06 16.49
N GLY A 84 0.36 8.07 16.60
CA GLY A 84 -0.46 9.26 16.34
C GLY A 84 -0.77 9.53 14.87
N TRP A 85 -0.39 8.63 13.95
CA TRP A 85 -0.78 8.70 12.56
C TRP A 85 -2.31 8.69 12.39
N LYS A 86 -2.82 9.48 11.46
CA LYS A 86 -4.24 9.57 11.12
C LYS A 86 -4.44 9.12 9.68
N GLU A 87 -5.55 8.41 9.44
CA GLU A 87 -5.87 7.91 8.12
C GLU A 87 -6.01 9.06 7.10
N GLY A 88 -5.29 8.94 5.98
CA GLY A 88 -5.19 10.00 4.96
C GLY A 88 -3.92 10.86 5.06
N THR A 89 -3.16 10.74 6.15
CA THR A 89 -1.84 11.36 6.26
C THR A 89 -0.80 10.50 5.52
N PRO A 90 0.01 11.07 4.61
CA PRO A 90 1.05 10.29 3.94
C PRO A 90 2.21 9.99 4.92
N ILE A 91 2.72 8.77 4.87
CA ILE A 91 3.95 8.34 5.52
C ILE A 91 5.07 8.45 4.48
N ILE A 92 6.16 9.11 4.86
CA ILE A 92 7.35 9.30 4.02
C ILE A 92 8.49 8.57 4.71
N ILE A 93 9.10 7.62 4.00
CA ILE A 93 10.28 6.88 4.45
C ILE A 93 11.45 7.32 3.59
N ASP A 94 12.49 7.89 4.20
CA ASP A 94 13.69 8.31 3.48
C ASP A 94 14.64 7.14 3.17
N GLN A 95 15.74 7.42 2.45
CA GLN A 95 16.73 6.39 2.09
C GLN A 95 17.48 5.81 3.30
N GLN A 96 17.47 6.50 4.44
CA GLN A 96 18.08 6.07 5.69
C GLN A 96 17.08 5.29 6.57
N GLY A 97 15.82 5.18 6.15
CA GLY A 97 14.76 4.50 6.89
C GLY A 97 14.08 5.36 7.94
N ASN A 98 14.36 6.67 7.99
CA ASN A 98 13.65 7.56 8.90
C ASN A 98 12.22 7.77 8.41
N ILE A 99 11.29 7.77 9.36
CA ILE A 99 9.87 7.87 9.12
C ILE A 99 9.40 9.27 9.48
N THR A 100 8.79 9.96 8.52
CA THR A 100 8.09 11.23 8.74
C THR A 100 6.66 11.14 8.25
N MET A 101 5.77 11.95 8.82
CA MET A 101 4.39 12.08 8.36
C MET A 101 4.27 13.40 7.61
N GLY A 102 3.73 13.38 6.40
CA GLY A 102 3.43 14.62 5.68
C GLY A 102 2.20 15.33 6.25
N ASP A 103 1.86 16.48 5.72
CA ASP A 103 0.62 17.16 6.10
C ASP A 103 -0.60 16.34 5.66
N SER A 104 -1.61 16.28 6.53
CA SER A 104 -2.89 15.64 6.19
C SER A 104 -3.43 16.30 4.91
N LEU A 105 -3.63 15.50 3.87
CA LEU A 105 -4.24 15.98 2.64
C LEU A 105 -5.67 16.42 2.96
N SER A 106 -5.86 17.73 3.12
CA SER A 106 -7.16 18.36 3.02
C SER A 106 -7.78 17.90 1.70
N LYS A 107 -8.81 17.06 1.79
CA LYS A 107 -9.70 16.80 0.65
C LYS A 107 -10.42 18.11 0.37
N ASN A 108 -9.87 18.91 -0.55
CA ASN A 108 -10.64 19.96 -1.22
C ASN A 108 -11.68 19.32 -2.14
#